data_AF-A0A2G5C7Q8-F1
#
_entry.id   AF-A0A2G5C7Q8-F1
#
_cell.length_a   1.000
_cell.length_b   1.000
_cell.length_c   1.000
_cell.angle_alpha   90.00
_cell.angle_beta   90.00
_cell.angle_gamma   90.00
#
_symmetry.space_group_name_H-M   'P 1'
#
loop_
_entity.id
_entity.type
_entity.pdbx_description
1 polymer ?
#
loop_
_entity_poly.entity_id
_entity_poly.type
_entity_poly.pdbx_seq_one_letter_code
_entity_poly.pdbx_strand_id
1 'polypeptide(L)'
;MRASMLRSIETVLKRSSSSHVVRRSFGSEPSPDRKVTVLGAAGGIGQPLALLMKLNPLVSKLALYDIAATPGVAADVSHINTRSEVKGYMGDDQLGEALEGSDVVIIPAGVPRKPGMTRDDLFNINAGIVKSLCTAIAKYCPNAVINMISNPVNSTVPIAAEVFKKAGTYDEKKLFGVTTLDVVRARTFYAGKAGVNVADVDVPVVGGHAGITILPLFSQATPRGSNLSDEEITALTKRTQDGGTEVVEAKAGKGSATLSMARQKSITKRSSQCSEHKIDLVSRNLVMLELFLPMPA
;
A
#
# COMPACT_ATOMS: atom_id res chain seq x y z
N MET A 1 -79.83 -30.78 -24.65
CA MET A 1 -80.24 -32.16 -24.31
C MET A 1 -79.02 -33.07 -24.42
N ARG A 2 -78.67 -33.75 -23.31
CA ARG A 2 -78.01 -35.08 -23.14
C ARG A 2 -76.89 -35.51 -24.11
N ALA A 3 -75.80 -36.16 -23.71
CA ALA A 3 -75.32 -36.65 -22.41
C ALA A 3 -73.89 -37.23 -22.57
N SER A 4 -73.15 -37.26 -21.45
CA SER A 4 -72.38 -38.38 -20.87
C SER A 4 -71.39 -39.18 -21.75
N MET A 5 -70.07 -39.12 -21.50
CA MET A 5 -69.28 -39.88 -20.50
C MET A 5 -69.08 -41.37 -20.86
N LEU A 6 -67.84 -41.80 -21.14
CA LEU A 6 -67.04 -42.76 -20.32
C LEU A 6 -65.93 -43.52 -21.10
N ARG A 7 -64.76 -43.61 -20.40
CA ARG A 7 -63.76 -44.70 -20.36
C ARG A 7 -62.85 -44.89 -21.57
N SER A 8 -61.54 -44.62 -21.46
CA SER A 8 -60.47 -45.31 -20.71
C SER A 8 -59.64 -46.16 -21.67
N ILE A 9 -58.48 -45.65 -22.08
CA ILE A 9 -57.30 -46.48 -22.35
C ILE A 9 -56.11 -45.74 -21.75
N GLU A 10 -55.75 -46.17 -20.55
CA GLU A 10 -54.42 -45.92 -19.98
C GLU A 10 -53.36 -46.70 -20.76
N THR A 11 -52.15 -46.16 -20.68
CA THR A 11 -50.85 -46.83 -20.84
C THR A 11 -50.30 -46.93 -22.27
N VAL A 12 -49.29 -46.11 -22.59
CA VAL A 12 -47.87 -46.52 -22.57
C VAL A 12 -46.98 -45.37 -23.10
N LEU A 13 -46.16 -44.83 -22.18
CA LEU A 13 -44.79 -44.28 -22.36
C LEU A 13 -44.52 -43.16 -23.39
N LYS A 14 -44.35 -41.94 -22.87
CA LYS A 14 -43.04 -41.25 -22.98
C LYS A 14 -42.90 -40.16 -21.91
N ARG A 15 -42.02 -40.43 -20.94
CA ARG A 15 -41.53 -39.46 -19.94
C ARG A 15 -40.92 -38.26 -20.67
N SER A 16 -41.51 -37.08 -20.51
CA SER A 16 -40.81 -35.81 -20.72
C SER A 16 -40.05 -35.52 -19.43
N SER A 17 -38.78 -35.92 -19.38
CA SER A 17 -37.86 -35.48 -18.33
C SER A 17 -37.37 -34.09 -18.67
N SER A 18 -37.59 -33.16 -17.74
CA SER A 18 -37.09 -31.78 -17.78
C SER A 18 -35.58 -31.74 -18.05
N SER A 19 -35.19 -31.09 -19.14
CA SER A 19 -33.84 -30.56 -19.28
C SER A 19 -33.83 -29.14 -18.72
N HIS A 20 -33.88 -29.01 -17.39
CA HIS A 20 -33.41 -27.79 -16.76
C HIS A 20 -31.92 -27.70 -17.04
N VAL A 21 -31.55 -26.83 -17.98
CA VAL A 21 -30.17 -26.42 -18.18
C VAL A 21 -29.77 -25.65 -16.92
N VAL A 22 -29.20 -26.35 -15.95
CA VAL A 22 -28.52 -25.75 -14.81
C VAL A 22 -27.28 -25.07 -15.38
N ARG A 23 -27.42 -23.78 -15.70
CA ARG A 23 -26.28 -22.90 -15.95
C ARG A 23 -25.47 -22.93 -14.65
N ARG A 24 -24.37 -23.68 -14.63
CA ARG A 24 -23.36 -23.57 -13.58
C ARG A 24 -22.85 -22.13 -13.63
N SER A 25 -23.39 -21.29 -12.76
CA SER A 25 -22.82 -19.98 -12.50
C SER A 25 -21.48 -20.28 -11.84
N PHE A 26 -20.38 -20.02 -12.55
CA PHE A 26 -19.08 -19.93 -11.91
C PHE A 26 -19.18 -18.74 -10.96
N GLY A 27 -19.48 -19.01 -9.69
CA GLY A 27 -19.34 -18.01 -8.65
C GLY A 27 -17.87 -17.62 -8.63
N SER A 28 -17.55 -16.42 -9.11
CA SER A 28 -16.30 -15.79 -8.67
C SER A 28 -16.38 -15.76 -7.15
N GLU A 29 -15.43 -16.40 -6.46
CA GLU A 29 -15.36 -16.26 -5.02
C GLU A 29 -15.42 -14.76 -4.68
N PRO A 30 -16.28 -14.34 -3.75
CA PRO A 30 -16.30 -12.95 -3.32
C PRO A 30 -14.89 -12.60 -2.89
N SER A 31 -14.31 -11.57 -3.52
CA SER A 31 -12.99 -11.09 -3.14
C SER A 31 -13.07 -10.76 -1.65
N PRO A 32 -12.20 -11.34 -0.81
CA PRO A 32 -12.34 -11.26 0.64
C PRO A 32 -12.48 -9.80 1.06
N ASP A 33 -13.39 -9.55 2.00
CA ASP A 33 -13.60 -8.21 2.52
C ASP A 33 -12.35 -7.77 3.26
N ARG A 34 -11.81 -6.64 2.85
CA ARG A 34 -10.59 -6.08 3.40
C ARG A 34 -10.76 -4.62 3.75
N LYS A 35 -10.47 -4.31 5.01
CA LYS A 35 -10.45 -2.95 5.52
C LYS A 35 -9.02 -2.41 5.49
N VAL A 36 -8.85 -1.30 4.79
CA VAL A 36 -7.60 -0.53 4.75
C VAL A 36 -7.81 0.79 5.48
N THR A 37 -6.89 1.13 6.38
CA THR A 37 -6.92 2.39 7.12
C THR A 37 -5.73 3.26 6.76
N VAL A 38 -5.97 4.51 6.39
CA VAL A 38 -4.94 5.50 6.06
C VAL A 38 -4.87 6.54 7.18
N LEU A 39 -3.76 6.56 7.92
CA LEU A 39 -3.50 7.52 9.01
C LEU A 39 -2.71 8.72 8.47
N GLY A 40 -3.32 9.90 8.48
CA GLY A 40 -2.80 11.10 7.79
C GLY A 40 -3.41 11.29 6.41
N ALA A 41 -4.68 10.92 6.25
CA ALA A 41 -5.40 10.90 4.97
C ALA A 41 -5.69 12.29 4.39
N ALA A 42 -5.74 13.34 5.22
CA ALA A 42 -5.94 14.71 4.75
C ALA A 42 -4.63 15.38 4.29
N GLY A 43 -3.48 14.79 4.60
CA GLY A 43 -2.17 15.27 4.16
C GLY A 43 -1.92 15.11 2.66
N GLY A 44 -0.86 15.77 2.16
CA GLY A 44 -0.52 15.78 0.73
C GLY A 44 -0.17 14.41 0.13
N ILE A 45 0.30 13.45 0.94
CA ILE A 45 0.46 12.03 0.53
C ILE A 45 -0.85 11.25 0.73
N GLY A 46 -1.58 11.57 1.80
CA GLY A 46 -2.80 10.86 2.21
C GLY A 46 -3.93 10.95 1.20
N GLN A 47 -4.22 12.13 0.66
CA GLN A 47 -5.32 12.33 -0.29
C GLN A 47 -5.13 11.52 -1.60
N PRO A 48 -4.00 11.63 -2.33
CA PRO A 48 -3.80 10.81 -3.51
C PRO A 48 -3.69 9.31 -3.17
N LEU A 49 -3.23 8.95 -1.97
CA LEU A 49 -3.24 7.55 -1.53
C LEU A 49 -4.67 7.04 -1.31
N ALA A 50 -5.55 7.83 -0.69
CA ALA A 50 -6.95 7.50 -0.49
C ALA A 50 -7.66 7.27 -1.82
N LEU A 51 -7.45 8.15 -2.80
CA LEU A 51 -7.93 7.99 -4.17
C LEU A 51 -7.50 6.63 -4.76
N LEU A 52 -6.23 6.29 -4.65
CA LEU A 52 -5.71 5.06 -5.23
C LEU A 52 -6.20 3.80 -4.49
N MET A 53 -6.42 3.88 -3.18
CA MET A 53 -7.03 2.80 -2.40
C MET A 53 -8.50 2.60 -2.75
N LYS A 54 -9.24 3.68 -2.99
CA LYS A 54 -10.63 3.64 -3.47
C LYS A 54 -10.74 2.98 -4.85
N LEU A 55 -9.74 3.17 -5.72
CA LEU A 55 -9.67 2.53 -7.04
C LEU A 55 -9.23 1.06 -7.00
N ASN A 56 -8.70 0.58 -5.87
CA ASN A 56 -8.20 -0.80 -5.77
C ASN A 56 -9.36 -1.79 -5.55
N PRO A 57 -9.60 -2.75 -6.46
CA PRO A 57 -10.70 -3.70 -6.35
C PRO A 57 -10.58 -4.68 -5.16
N LEU A 58 -9.39 -4.77 -4.56
CA LEU A 58 -9.11 -5.63 -3.40
C LEU A 58 -9.50 -4.97 -2.07
N VAL A 59 -9.80 -3.67 -2.07
CA VAL A 59 -10.22 -2.91 -0.89
C VAL A 59 -11.73 -2.83 -0.89
N SER A 60 -12.38 -3.35 0.16
CA SER A 60 -13.84 -3.23 0.31
C SER A 60 -14.24 -2.14 1.28
N LYS A 61 -13.41 -1.85 2.30
CA LYS A 61 -13.61 -0.75 3.25
C LYS A 61 -12.36 0.10 3.34
N LEU A 62 -12.52 1.41 3.22
CA LEU A 62 -11.45 2.40 3.33
C LEU A 62 -11.77 3.37 4.47
N ALA A 63 -11.02 3.25 5.57
CA ALA A 63 -11.07 4.21 6.66
C ALA A 63 -9.99 5.27 6.44
N LEU A 64 -10.41 6.53 6.39
CA LEU A 64 -9.52 7.68 6.30
C LEU A 64 -9.48 8.32 7.66
N TYR A 65 -8.28 8.52 8.22
CA TYR A 65 -8.10 9.19 9.51
C TYR A 65 -7.11 10.35 9.37
N ASP A 66 -7.41 11.45 10.06
CA ASP A 66 -6.48 12.55 10.30
C ASP A 66 -6.96 13.37 11.51
N ILE A 67 -6.13 14.28 12.01
CA ILE A 67 -6.52 15.20 13.08
C ILE A 67 -7.56 16.23 12.61
N ALA A 68 -7.63 16.49 11.30
CA ALA A 68 -8.52 17.49 10.71
C ALA A 68 -8.86 17.18 9.25
N ALA A 69 -9.96 17.75 8.76
CA ALA A 69 -10.39 17.77 7.34
C ALA A 69 -10.69 16.41 6.67
N THR A 70 -10.57 15.30 7.38
CA THR A 70 -10.82 13.96 6.84
C THR A 70 -12.24 13.71 6.32
N PRO A 71 -13.33 14.22 6.94
CA PRO A 71 -14.68 14.00 6.43
C PRO A 71 -14.89 14.59 5.03
N GLY A 72 -14.25 15.73 4.73
CA GLY A 72 -14.28 16.33 3.40
C GLY A 72 -13.57 15.48 2.35
N VAL A 73 -12.39 14.95 2.69
CA VAL A 73 -11.63 14.03 1.81
C VAL A 73 -12.43 12.74 1.58
N ALA A 74 -13.06 12.20 2.62
CA ALA A 74 -13.89 11.01 2.48
C ALA A 74 -15.11 11.25 1.60
N ALA A 75 -15.79 12.41 1.74
CA ALA A 75 -16.91 12.78 0.89
C ALA A 75 -16.50 12.86 -0.59
N ASP A 76 -15.38 13.53 -0.89
CA ASP A 76 -14.85 13.64 -2.25
C ASP A 76 -14.54 12.25 -2.85
N VAL A 77 -13.75 11.44 -2.14
CA VAL A 77 -13.35 10.10 -2.59
C VAL A 77 -14.56 9.14 -2.67
N SER A 78 -15.63 9.36 -1.89
CA SER A 78 -16.83 8.52 -1.90
C SER A 78 -17.62 8.58 -3.21
N HIS A 79 -17.52 9.68 -3.96
CA HIS A 79 -18.22 9.85 -5.24
C HIS A 79 -17.66 8.98 -6.37
N ILE A 80 -16.51 8.33 -6.15
CA ILE A 80 -15.88 7.45 -7.13
C ILE A 80 -16.63 6.12 -7.18
N ASN A 81 -17.06 5.75 -8.39
CA ASN A 81 -17.91 4.60 -8.70
C ASN A 81 -17.20 3.23 -8.60
N THR A 82 -16.64 2.92 -7.44
CA THR A 82 -16.03 1.62 -7.11
C THR A 82 -16.68 0.98 -5.89
N ARG A 83 -16.48 -0.33 -5.70
CA ARG A 83 -17.06 -1.09 -4.58
C ARG A 83 -16.63 -0.65 -3.18
N SER A 84 -15.48 0.02 -3.06
CA SER A 84 -14.87 0.32 -1.76
C SER A 84 -15.69 1.37 -1.01
N GLU A 85 -16.21 1.03 0.16
CA GLU A 85 -16.93 1.95 1.04
C GLU A 85 -15.93 2.83 1.79
N VAL A 86 -16.14 4.15 1.78
CA VAL A 86 -15.21 5.11 2.39
C VAL A 86 -15.86 5.76 3.60
N LYS A 87 -15.15 5.81 4.72
CA LYS A 87 -15.56 6.59 5.90
C LYS A 87 -14.39 7.44 6.38
N GLY A 88 -14.67 8.72 6.65
CA GLY A 88 -13.73 9.66 7.24
C GLY A 88 -13.87 9.70 8.76
N TYR A 89 -12.74 9.73 9.44
CA TYR A 89 -12.60 9.82 10.89
C TYR A 89 -11.69 10.99 11.23
N MET A 90 -12.07 11.77 12.22
CA MET A 90 -11.41 13.02 12.58
C MET A 90 -11.29 13.15 14.09
N GLY A 91 -10.09 13.52 14.56
CA GLY A 91 -9.82 13.72 15.98
C GLY A 91 -9.46 12.43 16.72
N ASP A 92 -8.76 12.58 17.84
CA ASP A 92 -8.20 11.46 18.59
C ASP A 92 -9.27 10.50 19.14
N ASP A 93 -10.48 11.00 19.38
CA ASP A 93 -11.65 10.25 19.81
C ASP A 93 -12.12 9.23 18.77
N GLN A 94 -11.92 9.51 17.48
CA GLN A 94 -12.34 8.65 16.38
C GLN A 94 -11.25 7.71 15.86
N LEU A 95 -10.01 7.81 16.39
CA LEU A 95 -8.89 6.98 15.96
C LEU A 95 -9.15 5.48 16.21
N GLY A 96 -9.78 5.13 17.33
CA GLY A 96 -10.12 3.74 17.65
C GLY A 96 -11.08 3.13 16.63
N GLU A 97 -12.16 3.85 16.31
CA GLU A 97 -13.15 3.41 15.31
C GLU A 97 -12.54 3.30 13.89
N ALA A 98 -11.61 4.20 13.56
CA ALA A 98 -10.90 4.13 12.29
C ALA A 98 -10.10 2.82 12.19
N LEU A 99 -9.40 2.45 13.26
CA LEU A 99 -8.50 1.29 13.30
C LEU A 99 -9.20 -0.06 13.47
N GLU A 100 -10.33 -0.12 14.17
CA GLU A 100 -10.98 -1.39 14.52
C GLU A 100 -11.26 -2.28 13.29
N GLY A 101 -10.79 -3.53 13.33
CA GLY A 101 -10.97 -4.48 12.23
C GLY A 101 -10.19 -4.14 10.95
N SER A 102 -9.15 -3.29 11.01
CA SER A 102 -8.27 -3.04 9.85
C SER A 102 -7.39 -4.25 9.57
N ASP A 103 -7.29 -4.65 8.31
CA ASP A 103 -6.35 -5.67 7.83
C ASP A 103 -5.00 -5.04 7.46
N VAL A 104 -5.04 -3.81 6.93
CA VAL A 104 -3.86 -3.05 6.53
C VAL A 104 -3.96 -1.63 7.07
N VAL A 105 -2.91 -1.14 7.71
CA VAL A 105 -2.78 0.24 8.17
C VAL A 105 -1.61 0.91 7.45
N ILE A 106 -1.88 2.02 6.79
CA ILE A 106 -0.90 2.80 6.05
C ILE A 106 -0.68 4.12 6.79
N ILE A 107 0.58 4.46 7.08
CA ILE A 107 0.92 5.59 7.95
C ILE A 107 1.74 6.65 7.19
N PRO A 108 1.12 7.49 6.32
CA PRO A 108 1.73 8.69 5.77
C PRO A 108 1.77 9.87 6.74
N ALA A 109 1.10 9.79 7.90
CA ALA A 109 1.03 10.85 8.89
C ALA A 109 2.42 11.38 9.28
N GLY A 110 2.56 12.70 9.32
CA GLY A 110 3.79 13.35 9.71
C GLY A 110 3.81 14.80 9.27
N VAL A 111 4.68 15.57 9.90
CA VAL A 111 4.85 16.98 9.57
C VAL A 111 5.93 17.09 8.48
N PRO A 112 5.71 17.84 7.39
CA PRO A 112 6.76 18.13 6.43
C PRO A 112 7.81 19.04 7.06
N ARG A 113 9.07 18.92 6.63
CA ARG A 113 10.12 19.82 7.07
C ARG A 113 9.76 21.27 6.71
N LYS A 114 9.70 22.15 7.70
CA LYS A 114 9.46 23.59 7.52
C LYS A 114 10.79 24.36 7.47
N PRO A 115 10.86 25.52 6.79
CA PRO A 115 12.01 26.41 6.90
C PRO A 115 12.33 26.71 8.37
N GLY A 116 13.61 26.65 8.75
CA GLY A 116 14.06 26.86 10.13
C GLY A 116 13.97 25.65 11.07
N MET A 117 13.38 24.52 10.63
CA MET A 117 13.31 23.30 11.43
C MET A 117 14.59 22.45 11.31
N THR A 118 15.17 22.07 12.45
CA THR A 118 16.33 21.16 12.47
C THR A 118 15.92 19.73 12.10
N ARG A 119 16.89 18.85 11.83
CA ARG A 119 16.59 17.43 11.60
C ARG A 119 16.03 16.75 12.86
N ASP A 120 16.54 17.14 14.02
CA ASP A 120 16.16 16.58 15.31
C ASP A 120 14.74 17.00 15.71
N ASP A 121 14.36 18.26 15.45
CA ASP A 121 12.99 18.74 15.69
C ASP A 121 11.97 17.92 14.89
N LEU A 122 12.25 17.74 13.60
CA LEU A 122 11.41 16.96 12.70
C LEU A 122 11.30 15.50 13.17
N PHE A 123 12.43 14.91 13.56
CA PHE A 123 12.47 13.56 14.10
C PHE A 123 11.61 13.43 15.37
N ASN A 124 11.79 14.33 16.35
CA ASN A 124 11.06 14.29 17.61
C ASN A 124 9.54 14.41 17.44
N ILE A 125 9.11 15.31 16.56
CA ILE A 125 7.68 15.48 16.23
C ILE A 125 7.11 14.19 15.61
N ASN A 126 7.75 13.68 14.55
CA ASN A 126 7.25 12.50 13.86
C ASN A 126 7.38 11.23 14.70
N ALA A 127 8.39 11.13 15.57
CA ALA A 127 8.52 10.04 16.54
C ALA A 127 7.34 10.03 17.54
N GLY A 128 6.93 11.19 18.04
CA GLY A 128 5.76 11.33 18.91
C GLY A 128 4.46 10.90 18.22
N ILE A 129 4.24 11.37 16.98
CA ILE A 129 3.07 10.99 16.17
C ILE A 129 3.05 9.48 15.94
N VAL A 130 4.15 8.90 15.45
CA VAL A 130 4.25 7.46 15.18
C VAL A 130 4.02 6.64 16.44
N LYS A 131 4.60 7.04 17.59
CA LYS A 131 4.40 6.35 18.86
C LYS A 131 2.92 6.31 19.26
N SER A 132 2.22 7.45 19.14
CA SER A 132 0.80 7.55 19.48
C SER A 132 -0.05 6.65 18.58
N LEU A 133 0.15 6.75 17.25
CA LEU A 133 -0.59 5.95 16.27
C LEU A 133 -0.31 4.44 16.43
N CYS A 134 0.95 4.04 16.64
CA CYS A 134 1.30 2.63 16.88
C CYS A 134 0.72 2.10 18.19
N THR A 135 0.60 2.93 19.23
CA THR A 135 -0.05 2.53 20.48
C THR A 135 -1.54 2.26 20.26
N ALA A 136 -2.21 3.07 19.45
CA ALA A 136 -3.60 2.83 19.06
C ALA A 136 -3.73 1.57 18.19
N ILE A 137 -2.84 1.36 17.21
CA ILE A 137 -2.83 0.14 16.37
C ILE A 137 -2.68 -1.12 17.23
N ALA A 138 -1.75 -1.11 18.19
CA ALA A 138 -1.52 -2.22 19.11
C ALA A 138 -2.78 -2.57 19.93
N LYS A 139 -3.64 -1.58 20.20
CA LYS A 139 -4.88 -1.75 20.95
C LYS A 139 -6.06 -2.21 20.09
N TYR A 140 -6.27 -1.59 18.93
CA TYR A 140 -7.51 -1.73 18.16
C TYR A 140 -7.40 -2.70 16.97
N CYS A 141 -6.20 -2.91 16.42
CA CYS A 141 -5.99 -3.83 15.31
C CYS A 141 -4.58 -4.46 15.34
N PRO A 142 -4.22 -5.20 16.41
CA PRO A 142 -2.86 -5.74 16.60
C PRO A 142 -2.43 -6.74 15.51
N ASN A 143 -3.41 -7.29 14.77
CA ASN A 143 -3.16 -8.25 13.71
C ASN A 143 -2.98 -7.63 12.32
N ALA A 144 -3.18 -6.31 12.19
CA ALA A 144 -3.08 -5.61 10.93
C ALA A 144 -1.64 -5.59 10.40
N VAL A 145 -1.48 -5.58 9.08
CA VAL A 145 -0.20 -5.31 8.45
C VAL A 145 0.03 -3.81 8.32
N ILE A 146 1.22 -3.35 8.67
CA ILE A 146 1.55 -1.96 8.87
C ILE A 146 2.55 -1.51 7.82
N ASN A 147 2.16 -0.51 7.04
CA ASN A 147 2.98 0.15 6.03
C ASN A 147 3.39 1.55 6.52
N MET A 148 4.59 1.64 7.08
CA MET A 148 5.17 2.87 7.63
C MET A 148 5.76 3.74 6.51
N ILE A 149 5.28 4.98 6.39
CA ILE A 149 5.76 5.98 5.42
C ILE A 149 6.30 7.23 6.11
N SER A 150 5.85 7.48 7.34
CA SER A 150 6.28 8.60 8.17
C SER A 150 7.79 8.68 8.20
N ASN A 151 8.32 9.79 7.69
CA ASN A 151 9.75 10.02 7.66
C ASN A 151 10.27 10.50 9.03
N PRO A 152 11.50 10.13 9.41
CA PRO A 152 12.43 9.26 8.67
C PRO A 152 12.12 7.76 8.85
N VAL A 153 11.86 7.03 7.75
CA VAL A 153 11.47 5.60 7.79
C VAL A 153 12.49 4.72 8.53
N ASN A 154 13.79 5.03 8.36
CA ASN A 154 14.89 4.34 9.04
C ASN A 154 14.78 4.36 10.56
N SER A 155 14.06 5.32 11.14
CA SER A 155 13.92 5.47 12.58
C SER A 155 12.48 5.22 13.05
N THR A 156 11.47 5.58 12.26
CA THR A 156 10.07 5.37 12.63
C THR A 156 9.68 3.88 12.65
N VAL A 157 10.29 3.05 11.81
CA VAL A 157 10.08 1.59 11.82
C VAL A 157 10.61 0.97 13.13
N PRO A 158 11.87 1.18 13.55
CA PRO A 158 12.32 0.74 14.88
C PRO A 158 11.46 1.27 16.03
N ILE A 159 11.03 2.53 15.99
CA ILE A 159 10.14 3.09 17.02
C ILE A 159 8.83 2.30 17.10
N ALA A 160 8.19 2.04 15.95
CA ALA A 160 6.97 1.25 15.89
C ALA A 160 7.19 -0.18 16.44
N ALA A 161 8.29 -0.82 16.07
CA ALA A 161 8.66 -2.14 16.58
C ALA A 161 8.75 -2.16 18.11
N GLU A 162 9.43 -1.19 18.71
CA GLU A 162 9.56 -1.09 20.18
C GLU A 162 8.21 -0.81 20.87
N VAL A 163 7.32 -0.04 20.25
CA VAL A 163 5.96 0.17 20.76
C VAL A 163 5.18 -1.15 20.77
N PHE A 164 5.22 -1.92 19.67
CA PHE A 164 4.54 -3.21 19.60
C PHE A 164 5.15 -4.26 20.53
N LYS A 165 6.47 -4.26 20.72
CA LYS A 165 7.13 -5.17 21.68
C LYS A 165 6.66 -4.89 23.10
N LYS A 166 6.60 -3.62 23.50
CA LYS A 166 6.08 -3.21 24.81
C LYS A 166 4.60 -3.58 25.00
N ALA A 167 3.82 -3.55 23.92
CA ALA A 167 2.42 -3.95 23.94
C ALA A 167 2.20 -5.48 23.81
N GLY A 168 3.26 -6.27 23.59
CA GLY A 168 3.16 -7.72 23.39
C GLY A 168 2.52 -8.14 22.04
N THR A 169 2.48 -7.25 21.06
CA THR A 169 1.79 -7.43 19.76
C THR A 169 2.74 -7.39 18.56
N TYR A 170 4.05 -7.38 18.80
CA TYR A 170 5.04 -7.29 17.73
C TYR A 170 5.11 -8.57 16.90
N ASP A 171 4.88 -8.43 15.60
CA ASP A 171 5.10 -9.45 14.58
C ASP A 171 5.98 -8.87 13.47
N GLU A 172 7.19 -9.39 13.31
CA GLU A 172 8.15 -8.96 12.30
C GLU A 172 7.68 -9.23 10.85
N LYS A 173 6.68 -10.08 10.66
CA LYS A 173 6.05 -10.34 9.36
C LYS A 173 4.94 -9.35 9.03
N LYS A 174 4.66 -8.39 9.92
CA LYS A 174 3.55 -7.42 9.78
C LYS A 174 3.96 -5.96 9.86
N LEU A 175 5.23 -5.64 10.13
CA LEU A 175 5.72 -4.26 10.16
C LEU A 175 6.69 -3.99 9.02
N PHE A 176 6.32 -3.08 8.12
CA PHE A 176 7.09 -2.76 6.92
C PHE A 176 7.37 -1.27 6.78
N GLY A 177 8.64 -0.94 6.52
CA GLY A 177 9.03 0.38 6.04
C GLY A 177 8.83 0.49 4.54
N VAL A 178 8.07 1.49 4.08
CA VAL A 178 7.83 1.67 2.64
C VAL A 178 9.02 2.38 2.01
N THR A 179 9.96 1.61 1.46
CA THR A 179 11.14 2.13 0.74
C THR A 179 11.05 1.98 -0.77
N THR A 180 9.91 1.47 -1.24
CA THR A 180 9.70 1.16 -2.64
C THR A 180 9.99 2.38 -3.54
N LEU A 181 9.86 3.64 -3.09
CA LEU A 181 10.05 4.83 -3.97
C LEU A 181 11.44 4.84 -4.56
N ASP A 182 12.40 4.36 -3.79
CA ASP A 182 13.77 4.27 -4.21
C ASP A 182 13.92 3.23 -5.34
N VAL A 183 13.16 2.12 -5.28
CA VAL A 183 13.06 1.14 -6.38
C VAL A 183 12.44 1.77 -7.63
N VAL A 184 11.34 2.51 -7.49
CA VAL A 184 10.69 3.17 -8.65
C VAL A 184 11.63 4.22 -9.27
N ARG A 185 12.34 4.99 -8.46
CA ARG A 185 13.37 5.93 -8.91
C ARG A 185 14.51 5.21 -9.61
N ALA A 186 15.08 4.19 -8.99
CA ALA A 186 16.18 3.41 -9.55
C ALA A 186 15.81 2.81 -10.91
N ARG A 187 14.63 2.19 -11.02
CA ARG A 187 14.11 1.65 -12.30
C ARG A 187 13.92 2.75 -13.34
N THR A 188 13.34 3.89 -12.97
CA THR A 188 13.11 5.01 -13.89
C THR A 188 14.42 5.61 -14.40
N PHE A 189 15.37 5.85 -13.51
CA PHE A 189 16.66 6.44 -13.84
C PHE A 189 17.53 5.49 -14.66
N TYR A 190 17.55 4.20 -14.29
CA TYR A 190 18.22 3.17 -15.06
C TYR A 190 17.64 3.04 -16.47
N ALA A 191 16.31 2.95 -16.60
CA ALA A 191 15.63 2.86 -17.90
C ALA A 191 15.99 4.02 -18.82
N GLY A 192 15.93 5.25 -18.31
CA GLY A 192 16.27 6.45 -19.06
C GLY A 192 17.73 6.50 -19.50
N LYS A 193 18.64 5.97 -18.69
CA LYS A 193 20.08 5.95 -19.01
C LYS A 193 20.46 4.81 -19.96
N ALA A 194 19.85 3.63 -19.77
CA ALA A 194 20.08 2.43 -20.58
C ALA A 194 19.30 2.42 -21.91
N GLY A 195 18.37 3.36 -22.12
CA GLY A 195 17.55 3.42 -23.34
C GLY A 195 16.56 2.26 -23.45
N VAL A 196 16.14 1.67 -22.33
CA VAL A 196 15.22 0.53 -22.29
C VAL A 196 13.84 0.95 -21.75
N ASN A 197 12.83 0.15 -22.03
CA ASN A 197 11.49 0.37 -21.51
C ASN A 197 11.46 0.17 -19.98
N VAL A 198 11.03 1.19 -19.24
CA VAL A 198 10.94 1.16 -17.76
C VAL A 198 10.06 0.03 -17.22
N ALA A 199 9.08 -0.44 -18.00
CA ALA A 199 8.21 -1.54 -17.61
C ALA A 199 8.94 -2.88 -17.51
N ASP A 200 10.05 -3.02 -18.24
CA ASP A 200 10.86 -4.24 -18.32
C ASP A 200 12.10 -4.18 -17.39
N VAL A 201 12.25 -3.05 -16.67
CA VAL A 201 13.38 -2.82 -15.78
C VAL A 201 13.09 -3.31 -14.37
N ASP A 202 14.03 -4.08 -13.84
CA ASP A 202 14.12 -4.40 -12.42
C ASP A 202 15.47 -4.00 -11.85
N VAL A 203 15.47 -3.29 -10.72
CA VAL A 203 16.66 -2.87 -9.99
C VAL A 203 16.39 -3.09 -8.50
N PRO A 204 17.06 -4.05 -7.84
CA PRO A 204 16.94 -4.23 -6.40
C PRO A 204 17.50 -3.00 -5.67
N VAL A 205 16.82 -2.55 -4.61
CA VAL A 205 17.30 -1.49 -3.73
C VAL A 205 17.24 -1.97 -2.29
N VAL A 206 18.36 -1.86 -1.58
CA VAL A 206 18.53 -2.35 -0.21
C VAL A 206 19.07 -1.25 0.72
N GLY A 207 19.13 -1.54 2.02
CA GLY A 207 19.68 -0.63 3.03
C GLY A 207 18.56 0.15 3.75
N GLY A 208 18.67 1.48 3.71
CA GLY A 208 17.70 2.41 4.29
C GLY A 208 16.97 3.25 3.24
N HIS A 209 16.26 4.27 3.71
CA HIS A 209 15.41 5.18 2.95
C HIS A 209 15.87 6.65 3.07
N ALA A 210 17.16 6.89 3.35
CA ALA A 210 17.69 8.25 3.51
C ALA A 210 19.13 8.39 3.01
N GLY A 211 19.33 9.24 1.99
CA GLY A 211 20.64 9.60 1.45
C GLY A 211 21.49 8.36 1.15
N ILE A 212 22.73 8.35 1.66
CA ILE A 212 23.70 7.27 1.42
C ILE A 212 23.26 5.87 1.89
N THR A 213 22.21 5.79 2.72
CA THR A 213 21.68 4.49 3.16
C THR A 213 20.90 3.77 2.07
N ILE A 214 20.47 4.47 1.01
CA ILE A 214 19.76 3.89 -0.13
C ILE A 214 20.79 3.27 -1.07
N LEU A 215 20.75 1.95 -1.23
CA LEU A 215 21.72 1.18 -2.03
C LEU A 215 21.05 0.51 -3.24
N PRO A 216 20.96 1.19 -4.40
CA PRO A 216 20.49 0.57 -5.63
C PRO A 216 21.55 -0.37 -6.21
N LEU A 217 21.20 -1.65 -6.36
CA LEU A 217 22.09 -2.70 -6.86
C LEU A 217 22.05 -2.75 -8.39
N PHE A 218 22.61 -1.73 -9.06
CA PHE A 218 22.63 -1.67 -10.53
C PHE A 218 23.38 -2.84 -11.19
N SER A 219 24.31 -3.49 -10.48
CA SER A 219 24.96 -4.73 -10.93
C SER A 219 23.99 -5.91 -11.06
N GLN A 220 22.84 -5.86 -10.39
CA GLN A 220 21.77 -6.85 -10.46
C GLN A 220 20.58 -6.38 -11.30
N ALA A 221 20.73 -5.26 -12.02
CA ALA A 221 19.66 -4.73 -12.87
C ALA A 221 19.31 -5.69 -14.01
N THR A 222 18.03 -5.74 -14.34
CA THR A 222 17.49 -6.45 -15.52
C THR A 222 16.77 -5.44 -16.39
N PRO A 223 16.91 -5.46 -17.74
CA PRO A 223 17.78 -6.33 -18.52
C PRO A 223 19.26 -6.09 -18.24
N ARG A 224 20.05 -7.17 -18.18
CA ARG A 224 21.51 -7.09 -18.05
C ARG A 224 22.11 -6.63 -19.37
N GLY A 225 23.10 -5.75 -19.34
CA GLY A 225 23.89 -5.39 -20.53
C GLY A 225 23.75 -3.96 -21.04
N SER A 226 23.38 -3.00 -20.18
CA SER A 226 23.32 -1.58 -20.55
C SER A 226 24.68 -0.91 -20.79
N ASN A 227 25.82 -1.64 -20.75
CA ASN A 227 27.19 -1.12 -20.89
C ASN A 227 27.44 0.22 -20.17
N LEU A 228 26.85 0.40 -18.98
CA LEU A 228 27.03 1.63 -18.22
C LEU A 228 28.43 1.65 -17.61
N SER A 229 29.12 2.79 -17.73
CA SER A 229 30.42 2.96 -17.08
C SER A 229 30.27 3.08 -15.56
N ASP A 230 31.34 2.84 -14.81
CA ASP A 230 31.35 3.02 -13.35
C ASP A 230 30.98 4.44 -12.93
N GLU A 231 31.32 5.43 -13.75
CA GLU A 231 30.96 6.84 -13.54
C GLU A 231 29.45 7.04 -13.69
N GLU A 232 28.83 6.40 -14.69
CA GLU A 232 27.38 6.44 -14.90
C GLU A 232 26.63 5.75 -13.76
N ILE A 233 27.14 4.61 -13.28
CA ILE A 233 26.58 3.89 -12.12
C ILE A 233 26.69 4.76 -10.85
N THR A 234 27.83 5.42 -10.66
CA THR A 234 28.05 6.32 -9.52
C THR A 234 27.09 7.51 -9.58
N ALA A 235 26.92 8.12 -10.75
CA ALA A 235 25.98 9.22 -10.96
C ALA A 235 24.52 8.79 -10.74
N LEU A 236 24.12 7.61 -11.24
CA LEU A 236 22.79 7.03 -11.02
C LEU A 236 22.53 6.74 -9.54
N THR A 237 23.54 6.24 -8.82
CA THR A 237 23.45 5.96 -7.39
C THR A 237 23.19 7.26 -6.63
N LYS A 238 24.01 8.30 -6.87
CA LYS A 238 23.84 9.61 -6.25
C LYS A 238 22.47 10.22 -6.55
N ARG A 239 22.04 10.20 -7.81
CA ARG A 239 20.71 10.70 -8.20
C ARG A 239 19.57 9.94 -7.51
N THR A 240 19.71 8.63 -7.34
CA THR A 240 18.71 7.81 -6.61
C THR A 240 18.64 8.23 -5.15
N GLN A 241 19.78 8.42 -4.49
CA GLN A 241 19.91 8.85 -3.10
C GLN A 241 19.36 10.28 -2.89
N ASP A 242 19.59 11.17 -3.86
CA ASP A 242 19.18 12.58 -3.82
C ASP A 242 17.81 12.85 -4.46
N GLY A 243 17.11 11.82 -4.95
CA GLY A 243 15.85 12.00 -5.69
C GLY A 243 14.73 12.63 -4.86
N GLY A 244 14.83 12.61 -3.53
CA GLY A 244 13.96 13.38 -2.63
C GLY A 244 14.23 14.87 -2.70
N THR A 245 15.51 15.25 -2.65
CA THR A 245 16.00 16.62 -2.74
C THR A 245 15.69 17.22 -4.11
N GLU A 246 15.89 16.46 -5.20
CA GLU A 246 15.55 16.88 -6.59
C GLU A 246 14.11 17.41 -6.68
N VAL A 247 13.14 16.73 -6.06
CA VAL A 247 11.73 17.15 -6.08
C VAL A 247 11.47 18.36 -5.17
N VAL A 248 12.13 18.43 -4.01
CA VAL A 248 12.00 19.58 -3.10
C VAL A 248 12.51 20.85 -3.77
N GLU A 249 13.66 20.76 -4.43
CA GLU A 249 14.26 21.87 -5.19
C GLU A 249 13.39 22.27 -6.38
N ALA A 250 12.90 21.29 -7.16
CA ALA A 250 11.98 21.55 -8.26
C ALA A 250 10.65 22.20 -7.81
N LYS A 251 10.24 21.95 -6.56
CA LYS A 251 9.08 22.61 -5.92
C LYS A 251 9.45 23.92 -5.21
N ALA A 252 10.65 24.45 -5.42
CA ALA A 252 11.16 25.67 -4.77
C ALA A 252 11.04 25.61 -3.22
N GLY A 253 11.29 24.44 -2.63
CA GLY A 253 11.17 24.21 -1.19
C GLY A 253 9.73 24.13 -0.65
N LYS A 254 8.70 24.26 -1.50
CA LYS A 254 7.28 24.29 -1.10
C LYS A 254 6.68 22.90 -0.85
N GLY A 255 7.52 21.89 -0.64
CA GLY A 255 7.09 20.54 -0.26
C GLY A 255 7.86 19.44 -0.95
N SER A 256 7.71 18.21 -0.46
CA SER A 256 8.35 17.01 -0.99
C SER A 256 7.50 16.30 -2.04
N ALA A 257 7.99 15.18 -2.55
CA ALA A 257 7.26 14.31 -3.47
C ALA A 257 6.01 13.71 -2.80
N THR A 258 4.83 14.01 -3.33
CA THR A 258 3.55 13.53 -2.81
C THR A 258 2.89 12.51 -3.74
N LEU A 259 2.85 12.82 -5.03
CA LEU A 259 2.16 12.01 -6.05
C LEU A 259 2.87 10.70 -6.33
N SER A 260 4.19 10.72 -6.57
CA SER A 260 4.97 9.50 -6.79
C SER A 260 4.98 8.58 -5.56
N MET A 261 5.04 9.18 -4.36
CA MET A 261 4.89 8.46 -3.09
C MET A 261 3.54 7.78 -2.94
N ALA A 262 2.45 8.39 -3.39
CA ALA A 262 1.13 7.77 -3.35
C ALA A 262 0.97 6.69 -4.44
N ARG A 263 1.40 7.00 -5.68
CA ARG A 263 1.23 6.13 -6.86
C ARG A 263 1.79 4.74 -6.65
N GLN A 264 3.00 4.67 -6.11
CA GLN A 264 3.69 3.42 -5.85
C GLN A 264 2.98 2.51 -4.86
N LYS A 265 2.23 3.07 -3.91
CA LYS A 265 1.53 2.25 -2.91
C LYS A 265 0.30 1.56 -3.50
N SER A 266 -0.04 1.86 -4.75
CA SER A 266 -1.20 1.30 -5.45
C SER A 266 -0.86 0.44 -6.65
N ILE A 267 0.22 0.75 -7.40
CA ILE A 267 0.84 -0.26 -8.26
C ILE A 267 1.82 -0.98 -7.36
N THR A 268 1.54 -2.23 -7.10
CA THR A 268 2.65 -3.16 -7.01
C THR A 268 2.22 -4.41 -7.75
N LYS A 269 2.65 -4.57 -9.00
CA LYS A 269 2.51 -5.88 -9.66
C LYS A 269 3.30 -6.88 -8.83
N ARG A 270 2.83 -8.14 -8.82
CA ARG A 270 3.50 -9.31 -8.25
C ARG A 270 4.99 -9.28 -8.64
N SER A 271 5.84 -8.74 -7.77
CA SER A 271 7.29 -8.76 -7.98
C SER A 271 7.81 -9.94 -7.22
N SER A 272 8.36 -10.92 -7.92
CA SER A 272 8.94 -12.17 -7.42
C SER A 272 10.16 -11.98 -6.49
N GLN A 273 10.35 -10.78 -5.93
CA GLN A 273 11.51 -10.36 -5.15
C GLN A 273 11.38 -10.63 -3.65
N CYS A 274 10.27 -11.21 -3.19
CA CYS A 274 10.18 -11.70 -1.82
C CYS A 274 10.93 -13.04 -1.67
N SER A 275 12.22 -13.05 -1.98
CA SER A 275 13.12 -14.16 -1.63
C SER A 275 13.48 -14.07 -0.15
N GLU A 276 13.37 -15.18 0.56
CA GLU A 276 13.59 -15.43 2.00
C GLU A 276 15.01 -15.08 2.49
N HIS A 277 15.44 -13.83 2.37
CA HIS A 277 16.73 -13.39 2.90
C HIS A 277 16.49 -12.41 4.04
N LYS A 278 17.06 -12.74 5.21
CA LYS A 278 17.11 -11.94 6.44
C LYS A 278 17.81 -10.60 6.17
N ILE A 279 17.14 -9.67 5.51
CA ILE A 279 17.60 -8.29 5.37
C ILE A 279 16.74 -7.46 6.31
N ASP A 280 17.43 -6.66 7.11
CA ASP A 280 17.03 -5.89 8.30
C ASP A 280 15.58 -5.38 8.38
N LEU A 281 15.14 -5.08 9.62
CA LEU A 281 13.82 -4.51 9.98
C LEU A 281 13.32 -3.36 9.07
N VAL A 282 14.21 -2.65 8.38
CA VAL A 282 13.89 -1.51 7.50
C VAL A 282 13.79 -1.89 6.01
N SER A 283 14.38 -3.02 5.61
CA SER A 283 14.59 -3.42 4.20
C SER A 283 13.56 -4.43 3.68
N ARG A 284 12.60 -4.90 4.49
CA ARG A 284 11.52 -5.76 3.97
C ARG A 284 10.57 -4.92 3.12
N ASN A 285 10.76 -4.97 1.80
CA ASN A 285 9.86 -4.37 0.82
C ASN A 285 8.61 -5.23 0.69
N LEU A 286 7.53 -4.89 1.40
CA LEU A 286 6.25 -5.54 1.12
C LEU A 286 5.50 -4.78 0.03
N VAL A 287 5.23 -5.52 -1.03
CA VAL A 287 4.41 -5.14 -2.17
C VAL A 287 2.96 -5.06 -1.68
N MET A 288 2.27 -3.95 -1.95
CA MET A 288 0.89 -3.77 -1.45
C MET A 288 -0.07 -4.85 -1.95
N LEU A 289 0.26 -5.52 -3.06
CA LEU A 289 -0.43 -6.68 -3.61
C LEU A 289 -0.09 -8.02 -2.93
N GLU A 290 1.12 -8.16 -2.38
CA GLU A 290 1.52 -9.37 -1.63
C GLU A 290 0.76 -9.49 -0.31
N LEU A 291 0.32 -8.36 0.26
CA LEU A 291 -0.64 -8.30 1.39
C LEU A 291 -1.98 -9.00 1.09
N PHE A 292 -2.34 -9.11 -0.20
CA PHE A 292 -3.66 -9.54 -0.64
C PHE A 292 -3.66 -10.92 -1.29
N LEU A 293 -2.51 -11.59 -1.33
CA LEU A 293 -2.36 -12.99 -1.73
C LEU A 293 -1.98 -13.82 -0.50
N PRO A 294 -2.39 -15.10 -0.41
CA PRO A 294 -1.88 -15.98 0.63
C PRO A 294 -0.36 -16.04 0.50
N MET A 295 0.36 -15.56 1.53
CA MET A 295 1.80 -15.74 1.62
C MET A 295 2.07 -17.25 1.67
N PRO A 296 2.98 -17.80 0.85
CA PRO A 296 3.45 -19.16 1.07
C PRO A 296 4.06 -19.25 2.48
N ALA A 297 3.71 -20.33 3.18
CA ALA A 297 4.09 -20.59 4.58
C ALA A 297 5.61 -20.65 4.76
#